data_AF-A0A918NFV4-F1
#
_entry.id   AF-A0A918NFV4-F1
#
_cell.length_a   1.000
_cell.length_b   1.000
_cell.length_c   1.000
_cell.angle_alpha   90.00
_cell.angle_beta   90.00
_cell.angle_gamma   90.00
#
_symmetry.space_group_name_H-M   'P 1'
#
loop_
_entity.id
_entity.type
_entity.pdbx_description
1 polymer ?
#
loop_
_entity_poly.entity_id
_entity_poly.type
_entity_poly.pdbx_seq_one_letter_code
_entity_poly.pdbx_strand_id
1 'polypeptide(L)'
;MTAQMATRHPAAARPIRWAADAVAVLREGARLRLDYSARSLWSVDRTIQEIRRDGAPYDAVHTVLRCFGAYAGEVIARHTGGEWLETHLGLMLRTPDGRYWDPVVEARRCWSGDGSLHLLCREATAAAAA
;
A
#
# COMPACT_ATOMS: atom_id res chain seq x y z
N MET A 1 -18.87 -24.96 6.65
CA MET A 1 -17.66 -24.18 6.28
C MET A 1 -17.73 -22.84 6.98
N THR A 2 -17.19 -22.76 8.19
CA THR A 2 -17.08 -21.51 8.94
C THR A 2 -15.91 -20.73 8.38
N ALA A 3 -16.18 -19.62 7.69
CA ALA A 3 -15.16 -18.63 7.37
C ALA A 3 -14.63 -18.11 8.71
N GLN A 4 -13.42 -18.54 9.07
CA GLN A 4 -12.74 -18.05 10.26
C GLN A 4 -12.59 -16.54 10.05
N MET A 5 -13.42 -15.74 10.75
CA MET A 5 -13.15 -14.33 10.94
C MET A 5 -11.85 -14.26 11.74
N ALA A 6 -10.73 -14.28 11.02
CA ALA A 6 -9.43 -13.93 11.57
C ALA A 6 -9.60 -12.53 12.14
N THR A 7 -9.71 -12.44 13.46
CA THR A 7 -9.75 -11.18 14.20
C THR A 7 -8.47 -10.45 13.83
N ARG A 8 -8.57 -9.50 12.89
CA ARG A 8 -7.41 -8.74 12.41
C ARG A 8 -6.72 -8.12 13.62
N HIS A 9 -5.40 -8.26 13.67
CA HIS A 9 -4.58 -7.75 14.76
C HIS A 9 -4.82 -6.23 14.92
N PRO A 10 -4.89 -5.67 16.16
CA PRO A 10 -5.18 -4.25 16.38
C PRO A 10 -4.26 -3.28 15.61
N ALA A 11 -3.03 -3.70 15.32
CA ALA A 11 -2.07 -2.99 14.50
C ALA A 11 -2.58 -2.70 13.07
N ALA A 12 -3.46 -3.54 12.52
CA ALA A 12 -4.02 -3.39 11.18
C ALA A 12 -5.10 -2.29 11.08
N ALA A 13 -5.67 -1.81 12.18
CA ALA A 13 -6.79 -0.86 12.12
C ALA A 13 -6.41 0.47 11.43
N ARG A 14 -5.16 0.95 11.60
CA ARG A 14 -4.71 2.22 10.99
C ARG A 14 -4.38 2.08 9.49
N PRO A 15 -3.62 1.06 9.05
CA PRO A 15 -3.42 0.84 7.62
C PRO A 15 -4.72 0.65 6.83
N ILE A 16 -5.71 -0.08 7.38
CA ILE A 16 -6.98 -0.33 6.70
C ILE A 16 -7.73 0.96 6.40
N ARG A 17 -7.87 1.86 7.39
CA ARG A 17 -8.53 3.16 7.17
C ARG A 17 -7.79 4.00 6.13
N TRP A 18 -6.46 4.04 6.18
CA TRP A 18 -5.67 4.82 5.23
C TRP A 18 -5.77 4.25 3.81
N ALA A 19 -5.83 2.93 3.68
CA ALA A 19 -6.10 2.28 2.40
C ALA A 19 -7.48 2.65 1.86
N ALA A 20 -8.50 2.73 2.72
CA ALA A 20 -9.83 3.19 2.32
C ALA A 20 -9.86 4.69 1.94
N ASP A 21 -9.10 5.53 2.65
CA ASP A 21 -8.94 6.95 2.32
C ASP A 21 -8.33 7.11 0.91
N ALA A 22 -7.34 6.29 0.54
CA ALA A 22 -6.78 6.28 -0.82
C ALA A 22 -7.83 5.95 -1.89
N VAL A 23 -8.70 4.97 -1.62
CA VAL A 23 -9.81 4.60 -2.52
C VAL A 23 -10.77 5.78 -2.70
N ALA A 24 -11.13 6.47 -1.61
CA ALA A 24 -12.02 7.63 -1.66
C ALA A 24 -11.39 8.78 -2.46
N VAL A 25 -10.15 9.15 -2.13
CA VAL A 25 -9.40 10.24 -2.80
C VAL A 25 -9.30 10.01 -4.30
N LEU A 26 -8.92 8.81 -4.74
CA LEU A 26 -8.74 8.54 -6.17
C LEU A 26 -10.07 8.41 -6.92
N ARG A 27 -11.13 7.96 -6.24
CA ARG A 27 -12.47 7.95 -6.83
C ARG A 27 -13.00 9.36 -7.06
N GLU A 28 -12.82 10.25 -6.10
CA GLU A 28 -13.34 11.62 -6.15
C GLU A 28 -12.49 12.53 -7.03
N GLY A 29 -11.17 12.48 -6.87
CA GLY A 29 -10.23 13.36 -7.58
C GLY A 29 -9.89 12.91 -8.99
N ALA A 30 -9.70 11.61 -9.22
CA ALA A 30 -9.21 11.07 -10.49
C ALA A 30 -10.24 10.20 -11.24
N ARG A 31 -11.43 9.98 -10.65
CA ARG A 31 -12.45 9.03 -11.14
C ARG A 31 -11.90 7.60 -11.34
N LEU A 32 -10.84 7.26 -10.61
CA LEU A 32 -10.21 5.94 -10.64
C LEU A 32 -10.88 5.02 -9.61
N ARG A 33 -11.16 3.78 -10.03
CA ARG A 33 -11.68 2.75 -9.14
C ARG A 33 -10.56 1.82 -8.73
N LEU A 34 -10.19 1.90 -7.46
CA LEU A 34 -9.27 0.99 -6.81
C LEU A 34 -10.05 -0.19 -6.22
N ASP A 35 -9.68 -1.41 -6.61
CA ASP A 35 -10.40 -2.65 -6.32
C ASP A 35 -9.61 -3.64 -5.44
N TYR A 36 -8.51 -3.17 -4.86
CA TYR A 36 -7.53 -3.96 -4.10
C TYR A 36 -6.87 -5.10 -4.89
N SER A 37 -6.85 -5.02 -6.23
CA SER A 37 -6.07 -5.92 -7.06
C SER A 37 -4.61 -5.45 -7.21
N ALA A 38 -3.68 -6.39 -7.47
CA ALA A 38 -2.31 -6.02 -7.87
C ALA A 38 -2.29 -5.12 -9.11
N ARG A 39 -3.25 -5.27 -10.03
CA ARG A 39 -3.37 -4.44 -11.24
C ARG A 39 -3.64 -2.97 -10.91
N SER A 40 -4.48 -2.71 -9.91
CA SER A 40 -4.82 -1.34 -9.50
C SER A 40 -3.62 -0.52 -9.00
N LEU A 41 -2.53 -1.19 -8.58
CA LEU A 41 -1.30 -0.52 -8.15
C LEU A 41 -0.58 0.21 -9.28
N TRP A 42 -0.76 -0.22 -10.53
CA TRP A 42 -0.27 0.55 -11.69
C TRP A 42 -0.93 1.92 -11.80
N SER A 43 -2.22 2.00 -11.48
CA SER A 43 -2.94 3.28 -11.44
C SER A 43 -2.41 4.18 -10.33
N VAL A 44 -2.09 3.60 -9.17
CA VAL A 44 -1.51 4.35 -8.04
C VAL A 44 -0.11 4.87 -8.38
N ASP A 45 0.77 4.01 -8.94
CA ASP A 45 2.11 4.43 -9.37
C ASP A 45 2.02 5.58 -10.38
N ARG A 46 1.12 5.48 -11.37
CA ARG A 46 0.91 6.55 -12.35
C ARG A 46 0.46 7.85 -11.69
N THR A 47 -0.51 7.79 -10.77
CA THR A 47 -0.98 8.99 -10.07
C THR A 47 0.13 9.63 -9.22
N ILE A 48 0.98 8.85 -8.56
CA ILE A 48 2.14 9.39 -7.83
C ILE A 48 3.07 10.14 -8.79
N GLN A 49 3.34 9.59 -9.98
CA GLN A 49 4.17 10.26 -10.98
C GLN A 49 3.51 11.53 -11.55
N GLU A 50 2.18 11.53 -11.72
CA GLU A 50 1.43 12.72 -12.15
C GLU A 50 1.53 13.84 -11.12
N ILE A 51 1.23 13.58 -9.84
CA ILE A 51 1.35 14.57 -8.77
C ILE A 51 2.80 15.11 -8.69
N ARG A 52 3.80 14.25 -8.93
CA ARG A 52 5.22 14.65 -8.93
C ARG A 52 5.53 15.61 -10.07
N ARG A 53 5.03 15.32 -11.27
CA ARG A 53 5.20 16.18 -12.45
C ARG A 53 4.54 17.54 -12.29
N ASP A 54 3.44 17.60 -11.54
CA ASP A 54 2.75 18.84 -11.21
C ASP A 54 3.53 19.70 -10.20
N GLY A 55 4.66 19.21 -9.67
CA GLY A 55 5.58 19.98 -8.84
C GLY A 55 5.07 20.24 -7.42
N ALA A 56 4.12 19.44 -6.94
CA ALA A 56 3.61 19.59 -5.58
C ALA A 56 4.74 19.41 -4.54
N PRO A 57 4.86 20.27 -3.52
CA PRO A 57 5.87 20.09 -2.48
C PRO A 57 5.58 18.83 -1.65
N TYR A 58 6.63 18.17 -1.16
CA TYR A 58 6.49 16.92 -0.42
C TYR A 58 5.55 17.04 0.80
N ASP A 59 5.59 18.17 1.51
CA ASP A 59 4.72 18.42 2.66
C ASP A 59 3.23 18.44 2.29
N ALA A 60 2.87 18.80 1.06
CA ALA A 60 1.49 18.73 0.59
C ALA A 60 1.04 17.30 0.27
N VAL A 61 1.97 16.38 -0.03
CA VAL A 61 1.65 15.04 -0.53
C VAL A 61 1.95 13.91 0.46
N HIS A 62 2.72 14.16 1.52
CA HIS A 62 3.17 13.11 2.45
C HIS A 62 2.01 12.27 3.04
N THR A 63 0.86 12.91 3.29
CA THR A 63 -0.34 12.22 3.83
C THR A 63 -1.02 11.35 2.79
N VAL A 64 -1.13 11.78 1.52
CA VAL A 64 -1.71 10.95 0.47
C VAL A 64 -0.78 9.80 0.09
N LEU A 65 0.54 10.02 0.07
CA LEU A 65 1.53 8.96 -0.14
C LEU A 65 1.46 7.89 0.95
N ARG A 66 1.21 8.26 2.21
CA ARG A 66 0.95 7.29 3.29
C ARG A 66 -0.29 6.45 2.99
N CYS A 67 -1.35 7.05 2.47
CA CYS A 67 -2.58 6.34 2.11
C CYS A 67 -2.34 5.39 0.92
N PHE A 68 -1.58 5.81 -0.09
CA PHE A 68 -1.19 4.94 -1.22
C PHE A 68 -0.32 3.77 -0.80
N GLY A 69 0.66 4.00 0.10
CA GLY A 69 1.45 2.93 0.69
C GLY A 69 0.58 1.95 1.48
N ALA A 70 -0.33 2.46 2.32
CA ALA A 70 -1.26 1.60 3.06
C ALA A 70 -2.17 0.78 2.14
N TYR A 71 -2.65 1.37 1.04
CA TYR A 71 -3.40 0.66 0.01
C TYR A 71 -2.57 -0.49 -0.60
N ALA A 72 -1.32 -0.21 -0.98
CA ALA A 72 -0.42 -1.24 -1.51
C ALA A 72 -0.16 -2.36 -0.50
N GLY A 73 0.04 -2.03 0.77
CA GLY A 73 0.19 -3.05 1.81
C GLY A 73 -1.07 -3.89 2.03
N GLU A 74 -2.27 -3.32 1.95
CA GLU A 74 -3.52 -4.09 1.97
C GLU A 74 -3.67 -5.00 0.75
N VAL A 75 -3.22 -4.57 -0.44
CA VAL A 75 -3.18 -5.43 -1.63
C VAL A 75 -2.25 -6.61 -1.37
N ILE A 76 -1.03 -6.38 -0.90
CA ILE A 76 -0.06 -7.45 -0.62
C ILE A 76 -0.61 -8.39 0.44
N ALA A 77 -1.10 -7.87 1.57
CA ALA A 77 -1.69 -8.67 2.66
C ALA A 77 -2.78 -9.62 2.15
N ARG A 78 -3.65 -9.16 1.25
CA ARG A 78 -4.71 -9.99 0.65
C ARG A 78 -4.18 -11.08 -0.28
N HIS A 79 -3.10 -10.83 -1.02
CA HIS A 79 -2.55 -11.79 -1.98
C HIS A 79 -1.61 -12.80 -1.32
N THR A 80 -0.95 -12.43 -0.22
CA THR A 80 0.05 -13.28 0.44
C THR A 80 -0.43 -13.85 1.77
N GLY A 81 -1.51 -13.34 2.36
CA GLY A 81 -1.85 -13.60 3.75
C GLY A 81 -0.98 -12.85 4.75
N GLY A 82 -0.26 -11.81 4.31
CA GLY A 82 0.59 -10.98 5.16
C GLY A 82 -0.17 -10.19 6.21
N GLU A 83 0.52 -9.81 7.28
CA GLU A 83 -0.03 -9.14 8.45
C GLU A 83 0.67 -7.81 8.72
N TRP A 84 -0.10 -6.80 9.10
CA TRP A 84 0.46 -5.54 9.59
C TRP A 84 0.98 -5.67 11.01
N LEU A 85 2.18 -5.19 11.23
CA LEU A 85 2.85 -5.12 12.52
C LEU A 85 3.29 -3.70 12.80
N GLU A 86 3.16 -3.29 14.06
CA GLU A 86 3.74 -2.05 14.55
C GLU A 86 5.13 -2.36 15.12
N THR A 87 6.15 -1.73 14.55
CA THR A 87 7.54 -1.84 14.98
C THR A 87 8.03 -0.48 15.48
N HIS A 88 9.23 -0.44 16.04
CA HIS A 88 9.87 0.84 16.39
C HIS A 88 10.18 1.71 15.16
N LEU A 89 10.15 1.15 13.94
CA LEU A 89 10.32 1.88 12.67
C LEU A 89 8.99 2.35 12.09
N GLY A 90 7.86 1.93 12.66
CA GLY A 90 6.52 2.24 12.18
C GLY A 90 5.72 1.01 11.76
N LEU A 91 4.74 1.22 10.90
CA LEU A 91 3.85 0.14 10.43
C LEU A 91 4.49 -0.59 9.26
N MET A 92 4.79 -1.87 9.45
CA MET A 92 5.40 -2.75 8.46
C MET A 92 4.46 -3.91 8.12
N LEU A 93 4.58 -4.44 6.91
CA LEU A 93 3.87 -5.65 6.50
C LEU A 93 4.82 -6.85 6.59
N ARG A 94 4.42 -7.89 7.32
CA ARG A 94 5.14 -9.16 7.38
C ARG A 94 4.42 -10.19 6.52
N THR A 95 5.11 -10.77 5.55
CA THR A 95 4.58 -11.87 4.72
C THR A 95 4.86 -13.24 5.37
N PRO A 96 4.16 -14.34 4.98
CA PRO A 96 4.30 -15.64 5.65
C PRO A 96 5.70 -16.24 5.62
N ASP A 97 6.51 -15.91 4.61
CA ASP A 97 7.93 -16.25 4.49
C ASP A 97 8.82 -15.51 5.53
N GLY A 98 8.23 -14.65 6.37
CA GLY A 98 8.89 -13.94 7.46
C GLY A 98 9.55 -12.62 7.06
N ARG A 99 9.53 -12.26 5.78
CA ARG A 99 10.06 -10.97 5.30
C ARG A 99 9.18 -9.80 5.70
N TYR A 100 9.82 -8.64 5.86
CA TYR A 100 9.18 -7.38 6.19
C TYR A 100 9.25 -6.44 5.00
N TRP A 101 8.15 -5.74 4.77
CA TRP A 101 7.98 -4.78 3.69
C TRP A 101 7.48 -3.47 4.28
N ASP A 102 7.95 -2.35 3.73
CA ASP A 102 7.45 -1.02 4.08
C ASP A 102 6.82 -0.33 2.85
N PRO A 103 5.52 -0.58 2.61
CA PRO A 103 4.81 0.03 1.50
C PRO A 103 4.71 1.56 1.58
N VAL A 104 4.79 2.15 2.78
CA VAL A 104 4.72 3.61 2.95
C VAL A 104 6.04 4.25 2.54
N VAL A 105 7.17 3.65 2.92
CA VAL A 105 8.48 4.06 2.41
C VAL A 105 8.56 3.86 0.90
N GLU A 106 8.03 2.76 0.37
CA GLU A 106 8.05 2.54 -1.08
C GLU A 106 7.20 3.57 -1.85
N ALA A 107 6.06 4.02 -1.31
CA ALA A 107 5.29 5.11 -1.90
C ALA A 107 6.10 6.43 -1.95
N ARG A 108 6.91 6.70 -0.92
CA ARG A 108 7.83 7.85 -0.92
C ARG A 108 8.96 7.68 -1.95
N ARG A 109 9.50 6.47 -2.10
CA ARG A 109 10.49 6.18 -3.14
C ARG A 109 9.90 6.36 -4.54
N CYS A 110 8.66 5.90 -4.76
CA CYS A 110 7.93 6.12 -6.00
C CYS A 110 7.79 7.61 -6.33
N TRP A 111 7.43 8.42 -5.32
CA TRP A 111 7.39 9.89 -5.43
C TRP A 111 8.75 10.50 -5.79
N SER A 112 9.84 10.04 -5.18
CA SER A 112 11.20 10.50 -5.52
C SER A 112 11.67 10.04 -6.90
N GLY A 113 11.03 9.03 -7.49
CA GLY A 113 11.36 8.46 -8.80
C GLY A 113 12.13 7.14 -8.75
N ASP A 114 12.35 6.58 -7.56
CA ASP A 114 13.24 5.43 -7.31
C ASP A 114 12.49 4.22 -6.73
N GLY A 115 11.18 4.15 -6.94
CA GLY A 115 10.32 3.11 -6.37
C GLY A 115 9.05 2.84 -7.16
N SER A 116 8.37 1.75 -6.79
CA SER A 116 7.17 1.29 -7.47
C SER A 116 6.36 0.35 -6.58
N LEU A 117 5.10 0.72 -6.33
CA LEU A 117 4.20 -0.09 -5.50
C LEU A 117 3.80 -1.37 -6.21
N HIS A 118 3.64 -1.37 -7.55
CA HIS A 118 3.34 -2.60 -8.27
C HIS A 118 4.53 -3.58 -8.26
N LEU A 119 5.78 -3.07 -8.33
CA LEU A 119 6.98 -3.92 -8.27
C LEU A 119 7.17 -4.50 -6.87
N LEU A 120 7.01 -3.68 -5.83
CA LEU A 120 7.00 -4.15 -4.44
C LEU A 120 5.97 -5.26 -4.24
N CYS A 121 4.75 -5.08 -4.74
CA CYS A 121 3.70 -6.09 -4.63
C CYS A 121 4.06 -7.38 -5.36
N ARG A 122 4.64 -7.27 -6.56
CA ARG A 122 5.09 -8.44 -7.33
C ARG A 122 6.19 -9.20 -6.59
N GLU A 123 7.17 -8.49 -6.04
CA GLU A 123 8.28 -9.08 -5.27
C GLU A 123 7.80 -9.75 -3.99
N ALA A 124 6.94 -9.09 -3.22
CA ALA A 124 6.37 -9.66 -1.99
C ALA A 124 5.51 -10.90 -2.28
N THR A 125 4.74 -10.88 -3.37
CA THR A 125 3.93 -12.04 -3.77
C THR A 125 4.80 -13.20 -4.24
N ALA A 126 5.87 -12.92 -5.00
CA ALA A 126 6.81 -13.95 -5.43
C ALA A 126 7.58 -14.56 -4.24
N ALA A 127 8.00 -13.74 -3.27
CA ALA A 127 8.69 -14.19 -2.07
C ALA A 127 7.81 -15.08 -1.18
N ALA A 128 6.52 -14.75 -1.04
CA ALA A 128 5.58 -15.54 -0.25
C ALA A 128 5.19 -16.88 -0.91
N ALA A 129 5.46 -17.06 -2.20
CA ALA A 129 5.19 -18.29 -2.94
C ALA A 129 6.40 -19.24 -3.01
N ALA A 130 7.56 -18.83 -2.50
CA ALA A 130 8.80 -19.60 -2.47
C ALA A 130 8.93 -20.41 -1.17
#